data_AF-A0A182EZ86-F1
#
_entry.id   AF-A0A182EZ86-F1
#
_cell.length_a   1.000
_cell.length_b   1.000
_cell.length_c   1.000
_cell.angle_alpha   90.00
_cell.angle_beta   90.00
_cell.angle_gamma   90.00
#
_symmetry.space_group_name_H-M   'P 1'
#
loop_
_entity.id
_entity.type
_entity.pdbx_description
1 polymer ?
#
loop_
_entity_poly.entity_id
_entity_poly.type
_entity_poly.pdbx_seq_one_letter_code
_entity_poly.pdbx_strand_id
1 'polypeptide(L)'
;MCCVAGKIRLPQLEEPPELLKTLLAGYSDELKRFLSKIRKYNSCFQMTSFGAEIVTTQFMPTFKVKGQLYHKVGSSLPLPDGQHKFLPMYFIGDSNDELNARCGIHTDIERSIVSQLQQLFNEKNNLVRSFKAAIDMMPSDTHRIVIHVDKITGAQFDP
;
A
#
# COMPACT_ATOMS: atom_id res chain seq x y z
N MET A 1 -3.66 13.56 27.44
CA MET A 1 -3.36 14.93 26.95
C MET A 1 -2.71 14.78 25.57
N CYS A 2 -3.41 15.15 24.50
CA CYS A 2 -2.97 15.02 23.12
C CYS A 2 -3.15 16.38 22.42
N CYS A 3 -2.27 16.63 21.44
CA CYS A 3 -2.13 17.76 20.51
C CYS A 3 -2.86 19.08 20.84
N VAL A 4 -2.06 20.12 21.19
CA VAL A 4 -2.50 21.52 21.43
C VAL A 4 -3.53 21.65 22.56
N ALA A 5 -3.24 21.08 23.73
CA ALA A 5 -4.07 21.22 24.93
C ALA A 5 -5.56 20.86 24.72
N GLY A 6 -5.85 19.87 23.86
CA GLY A 6 -7.23 19.44 23.59
C GLY A 6 -8.03 20.32 22.62
N LYS A 7 -7.38 21.33 22.00
CA LYS A 7 -8.01 22.14 20.93
C LYS A 7 -8.21 21.37 19.64
N ILE A 8 -7.49 20.26 19.46
CA ILE A 8 -7.67 19.36 18.32
C ILE A 8 -8.63 18.26 18.73
N ARG A 9 -9.83 18.26 18.13
CA ARG A 9 -10.75 17.12 18.17
C ARG A 9 -10.47 16.25 16.95
N LEU A 10 -9.85 15.10 17.18
CA LEU A 10 -9.70 14.10 16.12
C LEU A 10 -11.09 13.54 15.77
N PRO A 11 -11.39 13.32 14.48
CA PRO A 11 -12.59 12.61 14.09
C PRO A 11 -12.61 11.23 14.74
N GLN A 12 -13.81 10.72 15.04
CA GLN A 12 -13.94 9.34 15.50
C GLN A 12 -13.41 8.41 14.43
N LEU A 13 -12.60 7.42 14.84
CA LEU A 13 -12.11 6.40 13.94
C LEU A 13 -13.29 5.56 13.47
N GLU A 14 -13.43 5.41 12.16
CA GLU A 14 -14.38 4.46 11.59
C GLU A 14 -14.01 3.04 12.00
N GLU A 15 -15.04 2.22 12.17
CA GLU A 15 -14.83 0.83 12.54
C GLU A 15 -14.20 0.08 11.35
N PRO A 16 -13.14 -0.72 11.56
CA PRO A 16 -12.52 -1.45 10.46
C PRO A 16 -13.52 -2.44 9.83
N PRO A 17 -13.39 -2.75 8.53
CA PRO A 17 -14.19 -3.78 7.88
C PRO A 17 -14.11 -5.13 8.61
N GLU A 18 -15.20 -5.91 8.59
CA GLU A 18 -15.33 -7.18 9.33
C GLU A 18 -14.20 -8.18 9.07
N LEU A 19 -13.71 -8.26 7.83
CA LEU A 19 -12.56 -9.10 7.50
C LEU A 19 -11.32 -8.71 8.34
N LEU A 20 -11.01 -7.42 8.45
CA LEU A 20 -9.85 -6.96 9.23
C LEU A 20 -10.07 -7.17 10.72
N LYS A 21 -11.29 -6.92 11.23
CA LYS A 21 -11.62 -7.24 12.64
C LYS A 21 -11.33 -8.71 12.95
N THR A 22 -11.81 -9.60 12.08
CA THR A 22 -11.65 -11.05 12.25
C THR A 22 -10.18 -11.46 12.16
N LEU A 23 -9.46 -11.02 11.13
CA LEU A 23 -8.05 -11.34 10.94
C LEU A 23 -7.17 -10.87 12.11
N LEU A 24 -7.51 -9.73 12.72
CA LEU A 24 -6.77 -9.16 13.85
C LEU A 24 -7.19 -9.71 15.22
N ALA A 25 -8.26 -10.52 15.27
CA ALA A 25 -8.84 -10.99 16.53
C ALA A 25 -7.96 -12.00 17.27
N GLY A 26 -7.16 -12.79 16.55
CA GLY A 26 -6.14 -13.67 17.13
C GLY A 26 -6.64 -14.85 18.00
N TYR A 27 -7.94 -15.15 18.00
CA TYR A 27 -8.53 -16.15 18.89
C TYR A 27 -8.34 -17.60 18.43
N SER A 28 -8.17 -17.87 17.13
CA SER A 28 -7.88 -19.20 16.58
C SER A 28 -6.43 -19.32 16.11
N ASP A 29 -5.93 -20.54 15.94
CA ASP A 29 -4.55 -20.78 15.48
C ASP A 29 -4.33 -20.30 14.04
N GLU A 30 -5.37 -20.31 13.20
CA GLU A 30 -5.34 -19.71 11.87
C GLU A 30 -5.09 -18.20 11.96
N LEU A 31 -5.80 -17.50 12.84
CA LEU A 31 -5.65 -16.05 13.03
C LEU A 31 -4.29 -15.71 13.65
N LYS A 32 -3.80 -16.51 14.59
CA LYS A 32 -2.43 -16.37 15.11
C LYS A 32 -1.38 -16.56 14.01
N ARG A 33 -1.59 -17.51 13.10
CA ARG A 33 -0.69 -17.75 11.97
C ARG A 33 -0.70 -16.56 11.01
N PHE A 34 -1.87 -16.00 10.71
CA PHE A 34 -1.97 -14.74 9.97
C PHE A 34 -1.17 -13.62 10.65
N LEU A 35 -1.41 -13.38 11.94
CA LEU A 35 -0.73 -12.33 12.71
C LEU A 35 0.79 -12.51 12.73
N SER A 36 1.28 -13.75 12.86
CA SER A 36 2.72 -14.05 12.80
C SER A 36 3.36 -13.66 11.46
N LYS A 37 2.56 -13.62 10.39
CA LYS A 37 2.97 -13.29 9.02
C LYS A 37 2.45 -11.94 8.53
N ILE A 38 1.85 -11.10 9.39
CA ILE A 38 1.16 -9.86 8.99
C ILE A 38 2.03 -8.93 8.13
N ARG A 39 3.34 -8.86 8.41
CA ARG A 39 4.28 -8.06 7.62
C ARG A 39 4.38 -8.53 6.16
N LYS A 40 4.29 -9.84 5.93
CA LYS A 40 4.30 -10.43 4.58
C LYS A 40 3.03 -10.06 3.83
N TYR A 41 1.86 -10.20 4.47
CA TYR A 41 0.59 -9.74 3.91
C TYR A 41 0.63 -8.26 3.56
N ASN A 42 1.07 -7.39 4.48
CA ASN A 42 1.19 -5.95 4.21
C ASN A 42 2.10 -5.65 3.02
N SER A 43 3.21 -6.38 2.88
CA SER A 43 4.12 -6.20 1.73
C SER A 43 3.49 -6.59 0.39
N CYS A 44 2.57 -7.57 0.36
CA CYS A 44 1.83 -7.93 -0.86
C CYS A 44 0.91 -6.81 -1.35
N PHE A 45 0.53 -5.86 -0.50
CA PHE A 45 -0.38 -4.74 -0.80
C PHE A 45 0.30 -3.37 -0.72
N GLN A 46 1.63 -3.33 -0.71
CA GLN A 46 2.37 -2.08 -0.67
C GLN A 46 2.29 -1.37 -2.04
N MET A 47 1.73 -0.17 -2.12
CA MET A 47 1.65 0.61 -3.37
C MET A 47 2.94 1.37 -3.71
N THR A 48 3.77 1.67 -2.70
CA THR A 48 4.97 2.50 -2.87
C THR A 48 6.17 1.86 -2.22
N SER A 49 7.30 1.81 -2.90
CA SER A 49 8.58 1.45 -2.31
C SER A 49 9.17 2.58 -1.47
N PHE A 50 10.11 2.23 -0.60
CA PHE A 50 10.86 3.18 0.21
C PHE A 50 12.09 3.66 -0.57
N GLY A 51 12.22 4.98 -0.75
CA GLY A 51 13.39 5.61 -1.36
C GLY A 51 14.14 6.48 -0.36
N ALA A 52 15.42 6.18 -0.14
CA ALA A 52 16.29 6.96 0.73
C ALA A 52 17.75 6.84 0.29
N GLU A 53 18.56 7.86 0.57
CA GLU A 53 20.02 7.78 0.46
C GLU A 53 20.56 7.13 1.75
N ILE A 54 21.00 5.87 1.65
CA ILE A 54 21.54 5.13 2.78
C ILE A 54 23.02 5.46 2.93
N VAL A 55 23.42 5.97 4.09
CA VAL A 55 24.82 6.16 4.45
C VAL A 55 25.37 4.83 4.94
N THR A 56 26.36 4.29 4.24
CA THR A 56 27.05 3.05 4.63
C THR A 56 28.32 3.35 5.42
N THR A 57 28.53 2.64 6.53
CA THR A 57 29.78 2.64 7.31
C THR A 57 30.17 1.20 7.63
N GLN A 58 31.45 0.96 7.99
CA GLN A 58 32.01 -0.40 8.17
C GLN A 58 31.27 -1.28 9.19
N PHE A 59 30.56 -0.68 10.16
CA PHE A 59 29.67 -1.41 11.07
C PHE A 59 28.38 -0.62 11.33
N MET A 60 27.23 -1.22 10.98
CA MET A 60 25.92 -0.60 11.10
C MET A 60 24.87 -1.57 11.63
N PRO A 61 24.58 -1.57 12.94
CA PRO A 61 23.46 -2.33 13.50
C PRO A 61 22.10 -1.70 13.14
N THR A 62 22.09 -0.48 12.60
CA THR A 62 20.93 0.25 12.07
C THR A 62 21.32 0.95 10.77
N PHE A 63 20.37 1.15 9.84
CA PHE A 63 20.63 1.93 8.63
C PHE A 63 20.47 3.43 8.93
N LYS A 64 21.38 4.26 8.41
CA LYS A 64 21.29 5.72 8.51
C LYS A 64 20.87 6.30 7.17
N VAL A 65 19.89 7.19 7.18
CA VAL A 65 19.43 7.92 6.00
C VAL A 65 19.99 9.34 6.04
N LYS A 66 20.49 9.82 4.90
CA LYS A 66 20.86 11.22 4.69
C LYS A 66 19.82 11.89 3.81
N GLY A 67 19.48 13.15 4.12
CA GLY A 67 18.52 13.93 3.34
C GLY A 67 17.06 13.55 3.61
N GLN A 68 16.25 13.51 2.56
CA GLN A 68 14.81 13.29 2.65
C GLN A 68 14.42 11.83 2.35
N LEU A 69 13.28 11.44 2.92
CA LEU A 69 12.62 10.16 2.69
C LEU A 69 11.56 10.35 1.60
N TYR A 70 11.61 9.51 0.56
CA TYR A 70 10.68 9.57 -0.57
C TYR A 70 9.88 8.27 -0.68
N HIS A 71 8.59 8.39 -1.00
CA HIS A 71 7.77 7.25 -1.42
C HIS A 71 7.93 7.09 -2.94
N LYS A 72 8.59 6.00 -3.36
CA LYS A 72 8.82 5.69 -4.77
C LYS A 72 7.68 4.80 -5.27
N VAL A 73 6.78 5.39 -6.05
CA VAL A 73 5.81 4.62 -6.84
C VAL A 73 6.56 3.98 -8.01
N GLY A 74 6.43 2.67 -8.21
CA GLY A 74 6.99 2.01 -9.40
C GLY A 74 6.45 2.63 -10.69
N SER A 75 7.13 2.44 -11.82
CA SER A 75 6.62 2.84 -13.15
C SER A 75 5.18 2.35 -13.29
N SER A 76 4.24 3.22 -13.66
CA SER A 76 2.83 2.84 -13.88
C SER A 76 2.65 1.91 -15.08
N LEU A 77 3.70 1.71 -15.87
CA LEU A 77 3.70 0.79 -17.01
C LEU A 77 4.32 -0.56 -16.62
N PRO A 78 3.77 -1.66 -17.15
CA PRO A 78 4.37 -2.98 -17.00
C PRO A 78 5.84 -2.97 -17.45
N LEU A 79 6.76 -3.46 -16.60
CA LEU A 79 8.18 -3.56 -16.97
C LEU A 79 8.37 -4.74 -17.93
N PRO A 80 9.25 -4.63 -18.95
CA PRO A 80 9.52 -5.70 -19.91
C PRO A 80 10.04 -7.01 -19.29
N ASP A 81 10.56 -6.95 -18.05
CA ASP A 81 11.08 -8.09 -17.31
C ASP A 81 10.01 -8.89 -16.53
N GLY A 82 8.74 -8.48 -16.61
CA GLY A 82 7.60 -9.16 -15.98
C GLY A 82 7.56 -9.06 -14.45
N GLN A 83 8.49 -8.33 -13.80
CA GLN A 83 8.46 -8.15 -12.35
C GLN A 83 7.67 -6.90 -11.97
N HIS A 84 6.34 -7.03 -11.98
CA HIS A 84 5.44 -6.00 -11.46
C HIS A 84 5.60 -5.91 -9.94
N LYS A 85 6.04 -4.75 -9.45
CA LYS A 85 6.19 -4.49 -8.02
C LYS A 85 5.46 -3.22 -7.65
N PHE A 86 4.88 -3.21 -6.46
CA PHE A 86 4.18 -2.06 -5.89
C PHE A 86 2.89 -1.71 -6.65
N LEU A 87 2.68 -0.43 -6.99
CA LEU A 87 1.46 0.04 -7.62
C LEU A 87 1.05 -0.77 -8.89
N PRO A 88 1.96 -1.11 -9.83
CA PRO A 88 1.67 -2.01 -10.95
C PRO A 88 0.95 -3.33 -10.65
N MET A 89 1.11 -3.90 -9.46
CA MET A 89 0.45 -5.17 -9.09
C MET A 89 -1.07 -5.05 -8.97
N TYR A 90 -1.60 -3.83 -8.94
CA TYR A 90 -3.04 -3.57 -8.84
C TYR A 90 -3.76 -3.53 -10.18
N PHE A 91 -3.07 -3.66 -11.31
CA PHE A 91 -3.66 -3.53 -12.63
C PHE A 91 -2.88 -4.34 -13.68
N ILE A 92 -2.22 -5.40 -13.23
CA ILE A 92 -1.63 -6.40 -14.12
C ILE A 92 -2.74 -7.36 -14.55
N GLY A 93 -2.97 -7.49 -15.86
CA GLY A 93 -3.89 -8.47 -16.42
C GLY A 93 -5.28 -8.43 -15.76
N ASP A 94 -5.77 -9.60 -15.35
CA ASP A 94 -7.03 -9.72 -14.60
C ASP A 94 -6.82 -9.85 -13.07
N SER A 95 -7.92 -9.93 -12.32
CA SER A 95 -7.86 -10.07 -10.86
C SER A 95 -7.11 -11.33 -10.39
N ASN A 96 -7.08 -12.40 -11.19
CA ASN A 96 -6.36 -13.61 -10.85
C ASN A 96 -4.86 -13.43 -11.13
N ASP A 97 -4.48 -12.70 -12.18
CA ASP A 97 -3.09 -12.29 -12.44
C ASP A 97 -2.55 -11.41 -11.31
N GLU A 98 -3.32 -10.43 -10.85
CA GLU A 98 -2.99 -9.62 -9.66
C GLU A 98 -2.73 -10.52 -8.43
N LEU A 99 -3.62 -11.48 -8.19
CA LEU A 99 -3.53 -12.40 -7.06
C LEU A 99 -2.30 -13.31 -7.17
N ASN A 100 -2.02 -13.84 -8.36
CA ASN A 100 -0.87 -14.70 -8.63
C ASN A 100 0.44 -13.94 -8.42
N ALA A 101 0.52 -12.69 -8.91
CA ALA A 101 1.68 -11.83 -8.68
C ALA A 101 1.92 -11.61 -7.18
N ARG A 102 0.88 -11.33 -6.39
CA ARG A 102 0.99 -11.14 -4.92
C ARG A 102 1.44 -12.41 -4.20
N CYS A 103 0.91 -13.57 -4.59
CA CYS A 103 1.29 -14.86 -4.01
C CYS A 103 2.70 -15.32 -4.46
N GLY A 104 3.22 -14.76 -5.56
CA GLY A 104 4.60 -14.96 -5.99
C GLY A 104 5.63 -14.24 -5.12
N ILE A 105 5.24 -13.24 -4.31
CA ILE A 105 6.14 -12.49 -3.43
C ILE A 105 6.57 -13.32 -2.21
N HIS A 106 5.59 -13.99 -1.58
CA HIS A 106 5.80 -14.87 -0.44
C HIS A 106 5.07 -16.18 -0.71
N THR A 107 5.80 -17.29 -0.76
CA THR A 107 5.20 -18.61 -1.02
C THR A 107 4.63 -19.27 0.23
N ASP A 108 4.93 -18.73 1.42
CA ASP A 108 4.53 -19.27 2.71
C ASP A 108 3.33 -18.55 3.34
N ILE A 109 2.52 -17.84 2.55
CA ILE A 109 1.28 -17.19 3.00
C ILE A 109 0.04 -17.82 2.35
N GLU A 110 -1.09 -17.71 3.04
CA GLU A 110 -2.35 -18.29 2.61
C GLU A 110 -2.99 -17.47 1.48
N ARG A 111 -3.03 -18.04 0.26
CA ARG A 111 -3.64 -17.43 -0.94
C ARG A 111 -5.10 -17.00 -0.72
N SER A 112 -5.86 -17.74 0.08
CA SER A 112 -7.25 -17.39 0.43
C SER A 112 -7.35 -16.06 1.18
N ILE A 113 -6.39 -15.77 2.07
CA ILE A 113 -6.34 -14.49 2.81
C ILE A 113 -5.94 -13.36 1.87
N VAL A 114 -4.95 -13.59 0.98
CA VAL A 114 -4.56 -12.60 -0.04
C VAL A 114 -5.76 -12.26 -0.94
N SER A 115 -6.52 -13.26 -1.38
CA SER A 115 -7.73 -13.05 -2.18
C SER A 115 -8.78 -12.18 -1.46
N GLN A 116 -9.09 -12.51 -0.20
CA GLN A 116 -10.04 -11.73 0.61
C GLN A 116 -9.57 -10.29 0.85
N LEU A 117 -8.28 -10.08 1.12
CA LEU A 117 -7.71 -8.74 1.25
C LEU A 117 -7.74 -7.96 -0.07
N GLN A 118 -7.50 -8.62 -1.21
CA GLN A 118 -7.57 -7.99 -2.52
C GLN A 118 -9.00 -7.53 -2.83
N GLN A 119 -10.00 -8.38 -2.56
CA GLN A 119 -11.40 -8.00 -2.70
C GLN A 119 -11.73 -6.80 -1.81
N LEU A 120 -11.33 -6.84 -0.53
CA LEU A 120 -11.55 -5.74 0.41
C LEU A 120 -10.96 -4.41 -0.11
N PHE A 121 -9.72 -4.42 -0.62
CA PHE A 121 -9.09 -3.22 -1.14
C PHE A 121 -9.74 -2.72 -2.43
N ASN A 122 -10.16 -3.61 -3.33
CA ASN A 122 -10.91 -3.20 -4.52
C ASN A 122 -12.24 -2.53 -4.16
N GLU A 123 -12.92 -3.00 -3.11
CA GLU A 123 -14.21 -2.46 -2.68
C GLU A 123 -14.10 -1.16 -1.87
N LYS A 124 -13.12 -1.09 -0.95
CA LYS A 124 -13.07 -0.03 0.08
C LYS A 124 -11.95 0.99 -0.11
N ASN A 125 -10.89 0.67 -0.87
CA ASN A 125 -9.75 1.58 -1.00
C ASN A 125 -9.96 2.55 -2.17
N ASN A 126 -10.25 3.82 -1.85
CA ASN A 126 -10.45 4.88 -2.83
C ASN A 126 -9.24 5.09 -3.74
N LEU A 127 -8.02 4.83 -3.28
CA LEU A 127 -6.81 4.94 -4.12
C LEU A 127 -6.79 3.85 -5.18
N VAL A 128 -7.10 2.59 -4.81
CA VAL A 128 -7.17 1.48 -5.76
C VAL A 128 -8.17 1.80 -6.86
N ARG A 129 -9.37 2.25 -6.47
CA ARG A 129 -10.40 2.69 -7.43
C ARG A 129 -9.92 3.82 -8.34
N SER A 130 -9.28 4.84 -7.77
CA SER A 130 -8.81 5.99 -8.54
C SER A 130 -7.73 5.61 -9.54
N PHE A 131 -6.77 4.77 -9.15
CA PHE A 131 -5.72 4.29 -10.04
C PHE A 131 -6.26 3.37 -11.13
N LYS A 132 -7.13 2.41 -10.79
CA LYS A 132 -7.78 1.53 -11.79
C LYS A 132 -8.55 2.35 -12.83
N ALA A 133 -9.40 3.28 -12.37
CA ALA A 133 -10.14 4.16 -13.27
C ALA A 133 -9.22 5.02 -14.14
N ALA A 134 -8.13 5.57 -13.59
CA ALA A 134 -7.18 6.36 -14.36
C ALA A 134 -6.49 5.53 -15.45
N ILE A 135 -6.20 4.26 -15.19
CA ILE A 135 -5.55 3.35 -16.14
C ILE A 135 -6.52 2.90 -17.22
N ASP A 136 -7.77 2.56 -16.87
CA ASP A 136 -8.81 2.20 -17.84
C ASP A 136 -9.11 3.34 -18.81
N MET A 137 -8.95 4.59 -18.37
CA MET A 137 -9.14 5.78 -19.20
C MET A 137 -7.93 6.14 -20.07
N MET A 138 -6.80 5.44 -19.97
CA MET A 138 -5.61 5.75 -20.78
C MET A 138 -5.70 5.09 -22.16
N PRO A 139 -5.75 5.88 -23.26
CA PRO A 139 -5.91 5.34 -24.61
C PRO A 139 -4.62 4.78 -25.23
N SER A 140 -3.45 4.94 -24.57
CA SER A 140 -2.16 4.42 -25.05
C SER A 140 -1.10 4.32 -23.94
N ASP A 141 -0.10 3.46 -24.14
CA ASP A 141 1.06 3.21 -23.25
C ASP A 141 2.00 4.41 -23.05
N THR A 142 1.69 5.57 -23.63
CA THR A 142 2.52 6.79 -23.59
C THR A 142 2.17 7.74 -22.45
N HIS A 143 1.15 7.42 -21.65
CA HIS A 143 0.67 8.28 -20.57
C HIS A 143 1.45 8.03 -19.28
N ARG A 144 1.79 9.12 -18.58
CA ARG A 144 2.50 9.09 -17.29
C ARG A 144 1.57 9.59 -16.19
N ILE A 145 1.36 8.78 -15.15
CA ILE A 145 0.69 9.22 -13.93
C ILE A 145 1.69 10.06 -13.13
N VAL A 146 1.39 11.35 -12.93
CA VAL A 146 2.20 12.25 -12.09
C VAL A 146 1.42 12.58 -10.83
N ILE A 147 1.98 12.21 -9.67
CA ILE A 147 1.43 12.60 -8.36
C ILE A 147 2.07 13.92 -7.95
N HIS A 148 1.29 15.00 -7.97
CA HIS A 148 1.73 16.30 -7.49
C HIS A 148 1.56 16.35 -5.97
N VAL A 149 2.67 16.42 -5.24
CA VAL A 149 2.69 16.49 -3.76
C VAL A 149 2.25 17.87 -3.24
N ASP A 150 2.31 18.90 -4.10
CA ASP A 150 2.15 20.30 -3.69
C ASP A 150 0.69 20.81 -3.66
N LYS A 151 -0.30 19.96 -3.95
CA LYS A 151 -1.71 20.35 -3.82
C LYS A 151 -2.16 20.22 -2.36
N ILE A 152 -1.80 21.21 -1.56
CA ILE A 152 -2.60 21.57 -0.38
C ILE A 152 -3.94 22.02 -0.95
N THR A 153 -5.01 21.24 -0.78
CA THR A 153 -6.36 21.75 -1.00
C THR A 153 -6.51 22.94 -0.07
N GLY A 154 -6.61 24.14 -0.66
CA GLY A 154 -6.70 25.40 0.07
C GLY A 154 -7.88 25.39 1.03
N ALA A 155 -7.63 24.98 2.27
CA ALA A 155 -8.42 25.46 3.39
C ALA A 155 -7.98 26.91 3.58
N GLN A 156 -8.74 27.84 2.98
CA GLN A 156 -8.75 29.23 3.42
C GLN A 156 -9.06 29.21 4.92
N PHE A 157 -8.04 29.43 5.73
CA PHE A 157 -8.25 29.99 7.05
C PHE A 157 -8.41 31.49 6.81
N ASP A 158 -9.66 31.94 6.79
CA ASP A 158 -9.94 33.37 6.91
C ASP A 158 -9.43 33.86 8.29
N PRO A 159 -8.90 35.09 8.34
CA PRO A 159 -8.14 35.63 9.47
C PRO A 159 -8.93 35.80 10.78
#